data_AF-A0A1F4Q157-F1
#
_entry.id   AF-A0A1F4Q157-F1
#
_cell.length_a   1.000
_cell.length_b   1.000
_cell.length_c   1.000
_cell.angle_alpha   90.00
_cell.angle_beta   90.00
_cell.angle_gamma   90.00
#
_symmetry.space_group_name_H-M   'P 1'
#
loop_
_entity.id
_entity.type
_entity.pdbx_description
1 polymer ?
#
loop_
_entity_poly.entity_id
_entity_poly.type
_entity_poly.pdbx_seq_one_letter_code
_entity_poly.pdbx_strand_id
1 'polypeptide(L)'
;MLRGVHLNQKIEVRRGDLLAHFEVKPGRGLSPNRIANLYNSAIDRHFEAGLAIQPGQIESRLSYDAEAVLVGYLDDEPAAFVNLVKLRLDADTAIPRTHQQLTANETFAGTRPTDGNYWFCPWVGTEPDVRGLGWRAEIDLGRGKRLASLGQLMVLAVKTRALKDTHAKKLFVYSRPSRLRAELERITQQPFTFNISNGRLEVKDPVRKYFMNESGIYPAGQPADDLLLRIADHWAKIENKRRVEPVYQFHGGLGAQFRPDLVFPHGQVHDWNALGYRTLLEYLLQR
;
A
#
# COMPACT_ATOMS: atom_id res chain seq x y z
N MET A 1 -14.17 -15.62 18.07
CA MET A 1 -13.15 -14.63 18.50
C MET A 1 -11.99 -14.73 17.51
N LEU A 2 -11.67 -13.66 16.77
CA LEU A 2 -10.56 -13.64 15.80
C LEU A 2 -9.24 -13.86 16.56
N ARG A 3 -8.54 -14.97 16.31
CA ARG A 3 -7.14 -15.13 16.72
C ARG A 3 -6.29 -14.33 15.74
N GLY A 4 -6.23 -13.01 15.97
CA GLY A 4 -5.50 -12.07 15.12
C GLY A 4 -3.98 -12.23 15.20
N VAL A 5 -3.28 -11.47 14.38
CA VAL A 5 -1.81 -11.35 14.46
C VAL A 5 -1.49 -10.24 15.45
N HIS A 6 -0.81 -10.54 16.55
CA HIS A 6 -0.44 -9.52 17.54
C HIS A 6 1.01 -9.05 17.34
N LEU A 7 1.28 -7.78 17.68
CA LEU A 7 2.66 -7.31 17.77
C LEU A 7 3.42 -8.10 18.83
N ASN A 8 4.69 -8.39 18.56
CA ASN A 8 5.60 -9.20 19.38
C ASN A 8 5.12 -10.65 19.61
N GLN A 9 4.18 -11.13 18.79
CA GLN A 9 3.78 -12.54 18.78
C GLN A 9 4.59 -13.28 17.72
N LYS A 10 5.25 -14.36 18.13
CA LYS A 10 5.84 -15.31 17.20
C LYS A 10 4.75 -16.15 16.54
N ILE A 11 4.76 -16.20 15.22
CA ILE A 11 3.83 -16.96 14.38
C ILE A 11 4.64 -17.95 13.56
N GLU A 12 4.25 -19.21 13.61
CA GLU A 12 4.83 -20.23 12.74
C GLU A 12 4.46 -19.94 11.28
N VAL A 13 5.48 -19.83 10.42
CA VAL A 13 5.34 -19.71 8.98
C VAL A 13 6.05 -20.88 8.29
N ARG A 14 5.51 -21.30 7.16
CA ARG A 14 5.99 -22.46 6.41
C ARG A 14 6.33 -22.13 4.96
N ARG A 15 7.29 -22.88 4.44
CA ARG A 15 7.66 -22.93 3.02
C ARG A 15 7.89 -24.39 2.63
N GLY A 16 6.88 -25.03 2.05
CA GLY A 16 6.90 -26.49 1.88
C GLY A 16 7.07 -27.15 3.25
N ASP A 17 8.11 -27.97 3.40
CA ASP A 17 8.43 -28.66 4.66
C ASP A 17 9.24 -27.81 5.65
N LEU A 18 9.70 -26.63 5.24
CA LEU A 18 10.49 -25.74 6.10
C LEU A 18 9.60 -24.91 7.02
N LEU A 19 10.13 -24.66 8.21
CA LEU A 19 9.48 -23.97 9.31
C LEU A 19 10.35 -22.81 9.79
N ALA A 20 9.72 -21.67 10.08
CA ALA A 20 10.37 -20.50 10.65
C ALA A 20 9.36 -19.74 11.55
N HIS A 21 9.86 -18.79 12.33
CA HIS A 21 9.03 -17.91 13.14
C HIS A 21 9.00 -16.51 12.56
N PHE A 22 7.80 -16.00 12.33
CA PHE A 22 7.57 -14.63 11.93
C PHE A 22 7.06 -13.80 13.10
N GLU A 23 7.63 -12.62 13.31
CA GLU A 23 7.24 -11.72 14.40
C GLU A 23 7.21 -10.27 13.91
N VAL A 24 6.16 -9.53 14.25
CA VAL A 24 6.00 -8.11 13.88
C VAL A 24 6.29 -7.22 15.08
N LYS A 25 7.24 -6.28 14.94
CA LYS A 25 7.67 -5.35 16.00
C LYS A 25 7.65 -3.91 15.50
N PRO A 26 7.52 -2.91 16.40
CA PRO A 26 7.87 -1.54 16.07
C PRO A 26 9.30 -1.45 15.53
N GLY A 27 9.54 -0.63 14.51
CA GLY A 27 10.88 -0.45 13.92
C GLY A 27 11.86 0.29 14.82
N ARG A 28 11.38 0.87 15.94
CA ARG A 28 12.21 1.56 16.93
C ARG A 28 13.27 0.60 17.49
N GLY A 29 14.55 0.92 17.28
CA GLY A 29 15.71 0.11 17.68
C GLY A 29 16.45 -0.55 16.52
N LEU A 30 15.85 -0.59 15.32
CA LEU A 30 16.59 -0.89 14.09
C LEU A 30 17.20 0.41 13.54
N SER A 31 18.38 0.31 12.91
CA SER A 31 18.99 1.42 12.18
C SER A 31 18.03 1.92 11.09
N PRO A 32 17.77 3.24 10.96
CA PRO A 32 16.97 3.82 9.88
C PRO A 32 17.46 3.42 8.48
N ASN A 33 18.78 3.23 8.30
CA ASN A 33 19.36 2.73 7.04
C ASN A 33 18.87 1.32 6.72
N ARG A 34 18.80 0.43 7.72
CA ARG A 34 18.35 -0.95 7.52
C ARG A 34 16.87 -1.00 7.16
N ILE A 35 16.05 -0.16 7.79
CA ILE A 35 14.62 -0.02 7.44
C ILE A 35 14.46 0.56 6.02
N ALA A 36 15.21 1.61 5.67
CA ALA A 36 15.16 2.21 4.34
C ALA A 36 15.60 1.22 3.24
N ASN A 37 16.65 0.43 3.48
CA ASN A 37 17.08 -0.62 2.54
C ASN A 37 15.99 -1.67 2.33
N LEU A 38 15.37 -2.15 3.41
CA LEU A 38 14.24 -3.07 3.35
C LEU A 38 13.08 -2.46 2.55
N TYR A 39 12.77 -1.18 2.78
CA TYR A 39 11.75 -0.44 2.04
C TYR A 39 12.04 -0.38 0.54
N ASN A 40 13.24 0.05 0.20
CA ASN A 40 13.68 0.31 -1.17
C ASN A 40 14.00 -0.97 -1.94
N SER A 41 14.18 -2.11 -1.25
CA SER A 41 14.31 -3.43 -1.89
C SER A 41 13.06 -3.82 -2.69
N ALA A 42 11.89 -3.31 -2.28
CA ALA A 42 10.61 -3.59 -2.92
C ALA A 42 10.27 -2.64 -4.08
N ILE A 43 11.12 -1.65 -4.35
CA ILE A 43 10.93 -0.62 -5.39
C ILE A 43 11.70 -1.02 -6.65
N ASP A 44 11.05 -0.91 -7.82
CA ASP A 44 11.74 -1.10 -9.10
C ASP A 44 12.67 0.10 -9.37
N ARG A 45 13.98 -0.13 -9.31
CA ARG A 45 15.00 0.93 -9.41
C ARG A 45 15.06 1.58 -10.80
N HIS A 46 14.60 0.92 -11.86
CA HIS A 46 14.66 1.50 -13.21
C HIS A 46 13.54 2.49 -13.48
N PHE A 47 12.37 2.28 -12.87
CA PHE A 47 11.17 3.04 -13.19
C PHE A 47 10.63 3.86 -12.01
N GLU A 48 10.90 3.44 -10.78
CA GLU A 48 10.28 3.96 -9.56
C GLU A 48 11.29 4.61 -8.60
N ALA A 49 12.49 4.97 -9.05
CA ALA A 49 13.56 5.53 -8.20
C ALA A 49 13.13 6.77 -7.38
N GLY A 50 12.21 7.58 -7.91
CA GLY A 50 11.63 8.73 -7.21
C GLY A 50 10.72 8.37 -6.01
N LEU A 51 10.40 7.09 -5.82
CA LEU A 51 9.63 6.59 -4.67
C LEU A 51 10.53 6.11 -3.52
N ALA A 52 11.85 6.14 -3.69
CA ALA A 52 12.79 5.66 -2.68
C ALA A 52 12.69 6.48 -1.38
N ILE A 53 12.60 5.79 -0.25
CA ILE A 53 12.59 6.41 1.08
C ILE A 53 14.01 6.60 1.57
N GLN A 54 14.27 7.79 2.11
CA GLN A 54 15.53 8.13 2.74
C GLN A 54 15.54 7.79 4.24
N PRO A 55 16.69 7.43 4.82
CA PRO A 55 16.83 7.13 6.24
C PRO A 55 16.29 8.23 7.17
N GLY A 56 16.54 9.51 6.84
CA GLY A 56 16.03 10.64 7.63
C GLY A 56 14.50 10.76 7.65
N GLN A 57 13.82 10.27 6.60
CA GLN A 57 12.35 10.20 6.60
C GLN A 57 11.84 9.10 7.53
N ILE A 58 12.56 7.97 7.64
CA ILE A 58 12.24 6.92 8.60
C ILE A 58 12.43 7.41 10.03
N GLU A 59 13.56 8.08 10.30
CA GLU A 59 13.87 8.63 11.62
C GLU A 59 12.80 9.64 12.07
N SER A 60 12.51 10.64 11.23
CA SER A 60 11.45 11.63 11.47
C SER A 60 10.12 10.99 11.89
N ARG A 61 9.70 9.93 11.18
CA ARG A 61 8.46 9.21 11.48
C ARG A 61 8.51 8.46 12.80
N LEU A 62 9.59 7.72 13.06
CA LEU A 62 9.75 6.95 14.29
C LEU A 62 9.90 7.83 15.52
N SER A 63 10.44 9.04 15.37
CA SER A 63 10.48 10.06 16.43
C SER A 63 9.08 10.60 16.77
N TYR A 64 8.20 10.72 15.76
CA TYR A 64 6.82 11.17 15.95
C TYR A 64 5.90 10.07 16.48
N ASP A 65 5.92 8.87 15.88
CA ASP A 65 5.17 7.68 16.33
C ASP A 65 6.09 6.44 16.26
N ALA A 66 6.32 5.80 17.40
CA ALA A 66 7.14 4.60 17.49
C ALA A 66 6.59 3.43 16.65
N GLU A 67 5.29 3.42 16.37
CA GLU A 67 4.63 2.43 15.50
C GLU A 67 4.49 2.90 14.04
N ALA A 68 5.02 4.07 13.66
CA ALA A 68 4.90 4.60 12.29
C ALA A 68 5.48 3.67 11.22
N VAL A 69 6.44 2.84 11.61
CA VAL A 69 6.96 1.76 10.79
C VAL A 69 7.00 0.51 11.65
N LEU A 70 6.35 -0.55 11.19
CA LEU A 70 6.46 -1.88 11.77
C LEU A 70 7.35 -2.74 10.87
N VAL A 71 8.20 -3.55 11.49
CA VAL A 71 9.13 -4.48 10.83
C VAL A 71 8.74 -5.90 11.19
N GLY A 72 8.67 -6.75 10.17
CA GLY A 72 8.46 -8.19 10.29
C GLY A 72 9.78 -8.92 10.22
N TYR A 73 10.04 -9.76 11.20
CA TYR A 73 11.26 -10.56 11.33
C TYR A 73 10.95 -12.01 11.04
N LEU A 74 11.73 -12.65 10.18
CA LEU A 74 11.71 -14.09 9.93
C LEU A 74 12.96 -14.68 10.60
N ASP A 75 12.78 -15.45 11.67
CA ASP A 75 13.88 -15.97 12.51
C ASP A 75 14.93 -14.89 12.84
N ASP A 76 14.45 -13.77 13.40
CA ASP A 76 15.24 -12.61 13.83
C ASP A 76 15.87 -11.76 12.70
N GLU A 77 15.66 -12.11 11.42
CA GLU A 77 16.06 -11.29 10.29
C GLU A 77 14.91 -10.42 9.74
N PRO A 78 15.08 -9.09 9.60
CA PRO A 78 14.10 -8.22 8.96
C PRO A 78 13.79 -8.69 7.54
N ALA A 79 12.53 -9.01 7.29
CA ALA A 79 12.08 -9.61 6.04
C ALA A 79 10.87 -8.90 5.43
N ALA A 80 10.17 -8.08 6.23
CA ALA A 80 8.96 -7.38 5.83
C ALA A 80 8.81 -6.05 6.55
N PHE A 81 8.02 -5.16 5.98
CA PHE A 81 7.70 -3.88 6.60
C PHE A 81 6.29 -3.43 6.25
N VAL A 82 5.73 -2.56 7.09
CA VAL A 82 4.53 -1.79 6.78
C VAL A 82 4.65 -0.40 7.38
N ASN A 83 4.34 0.62 6.58
CA ASN A 83 4.16 1.97 7.09
C ASN A 83 2.77 2.08 7.72
N LEU A 84 2.71 2.77 8.85
CA LEU A 84 1.48 3.10 9.53
C LEU A 84 1.40 4.61 9.72
N VAL A 85 0.28 5.19 9.31
CA VAL A 85 -0.01 6.61 9.48
C VAL A 85 -1.33 6.74 10.20
N LYS A 86 -1.34 7.49 11.29
CA LYS A 86 -2.52 7.71 12.14
C LYS A 86 -2.89 9.18 12.07
N LEU A 87 -4.06 9.49 11.52
CA LEU A 87 -4.57 10.85 11.35
C LEU A 87 -5.85 11.05 12.12
N ARG A 88 -6.04 12.26 12.64
CA ARG A 88 -7.33 12.71 13.16
C ARG A 88 -8.09 13.41 12.03
N LEU A 89 -9.14 12.76 11.51
CA LEU A 89 -9.99 13.29 10.44
C LEU A 89 -11.45 13.38 10.91
N ASP A 90 -12.13 14.46 10.53
CA ASP A 90 -13.53 14.69 10.88
C ASP A 90 -14.51 14.01 9.91
N ALA A 91 -14.10 13.76 8.66
CA ALA A 91 -14.92 13.13 7.63
C ALA A 91 -14.08 12.40 6.55
N ASP A 92 -14.72 11.50 5.80
CA ASP A 92 -14.08 10.77 4.67
C ASP A 92 -13.59 11.71 3.55
N THR A 93 -14.19 12.90 3.42
CA THR A 93 -13.78 13.92 2.44
C THR A 93 -12.40 14.51 2.73
N ALA A 94 -11.91 14.38 3.97
CA ALA A 94 -10.59 14.84 4.40
C ALA A 94 -9.49 13.76 4.27
N ILE A 95 -9.82 12.58 3.72
CA ILE A 95 -8.83 11.51 3.50
C ILE A 95 -7.75 12.00 2.52
N PRO A 96 -6.46 11.86 2.87
CA PRO A 96 -5.36 12.18 1.97
C PRO A 96 -5.48 11.44 0.64
N ARG A 97 -5.29 12.19 -0.44
CA ARG A 97 -5.48 11.68 -1.81
C ARG A 97 -4.19 11.16 -2.42
N THR A 98 -3.03 11.45 -1.83
CA THR A 98 -1.72 11.04 -2.35
C THR A 98 -0.89 10.27 -1.31
N HIS A 99 0.05 9.44 -1.76
CA HIS A 99 1.01 8.80 -0.87
C HIS A 99 1.89 9.85 -0.18
N GLN A 100 2.28 10.92 -0.88
CA GLN A 100 3.10 12.02 -0.37
C GLN A 100 2.40 12.71 0.80
N GLN A 101 1.10 13.00 0.68
CA GLN A 101 0.31 13.55 1.79
C GLN A 101 0.23 12.61 3.00
N LEU A 102 0.48 11.31 2.84
CA LEU A 102 0.57 10.34 3.94
C LEU A 102 2.00 10.16 4.47
N THR A 103 3.01 10.62 3.74
CA THR A 103 4.41 10.25 3.98
C THR A 103 5.34 11.44 4.18
N ALA A 104 4.87 12.66 3.95
CA ALA A 104 5.60 13.90 4.17
C ALA A 104 5.72 14.22 5.67
N ASN A 105 6.72 15.02 6.04
CA ASN A 105 6.93 15.42 7.44
C ASN A 105 5.75 16.24 7.99
N GLU A 106 5.13 17.06 7.14
CA GLU A 106 4.00 17.94 7.47
C GLU A 106 2.67 17.19 7.62
N THR A 107 2.56 15.95 7.14
CA THR A 107 1.39 15.07 7.32
C THR A 107 0.97 14.94 8.79
N PHE A 108 1.95 14.99 9.69
CA PHE A 108 1.76 14.78 11.12
C PHE A 108 1.40 16.07 11.86
N ALA A 109 1.43 17.22 11.19
CA ALA A 109 1.14 18.51 11.80
C ALA A 109 -0.31 18.53 12.31
N GLY A 110 -0.50 18.53 13.63
CA GLY A 110 -1.80 18.68 14.28
C GLY A 110 -2.53 17.38 14.63
N THR A 111 -1.96 16.20 14.36
CA THR A 111 -2.44 14.94 14.96
C THR A 111 -1.47 14.52 16.06
N ARG A 112 -1.97 13.92 17.15
CA ARG A 112 -1.15 13.09 18.04
C ARG A 112 -1.38 11.63 17.65
N PRO A 113 -0.35 10.76 17.64
CA PRO A 113 -0.53 9.36 17.24
C PRO A 113 -1.61 8.62 18.04
N THR A 114 -1.79 8.97 19.31
CA THR A 114 -2.81 8.41 20.22
C THR A 114 -4.24 8.80 19.89
N ASP A 115 -4.43 9.89 19.14
CA ASP A 115 -5.73 10.49 18.86
C ASP A 115 -6.20 10.20 17.43
N GLY A 116 -5.39 9.48 16.65
CA GLY A 116 -5.68 9.16 15.25
C GLY A 116 -6.85 8.19 15.12
N ASN A 117 -7.95 8.66 14.54
CA ASN A 117 -9.15 7.87 14.28
C ASN A 117 -9.16 7.22 12.88
N TYR A 118 -8.32 7.70 11.96
CA TYR A 118 -8.11 7.10 10.64
C TYR A 118 -6.69 6.56 10.55
N TRP A 119 -6.57 5.27 10.33
CA TRP A 119 -5.30 4.58 10.18
C TRP A 119 -5.10 4.22 8.72
N PHE A 120 -3.90 4.45 8.22
CA PHE A 120 -3.53 4.15 6.86
C PHE A 120 -2.30 3.25 6.86
N CYS A 121 -2.28 2.29 5.95
CA CYS A 121 -1.09 1.53 5.57
C CYS A 121 -0.66 1.98 4.18
N PRO A 122 0.18 3.02 4.03
CA PRO A 122 0.55 3.58 2.73
C PRO A 122 1.38 2.65 1.87
N TRP A 123 2.06 1.70 2.51
CA TRP A 123 2.95 0.77 1.87
C TRP A 123 3.18 -0.44 2.77
N VAL A 124 3.15 -1.61 2.15
CA VAL A 124 3.58 -2.88 2.75
C VAL A 124 4.50 -3.57 1.76
N GLY A 125 5.58 -4.16 2.25
CA GLY A 125 6.55 -4.85 1.42
C GLY A 125 7.23 -5.98 2.16
N THR A 126 7.84 -6.86 1.37
CA THR A 126 8.66 -7.98 1.80
C THR A 126 9.88 -7.98 0.91
N GLU A 127 11.05 -8.34 1.44
CA GLU A 127 12.26 -8.45 0.62
C GLU A 127 12.02 -9.37 -0.58
N PRO A 128 12.50 -9.03 -1.80
CA PRO A 128 12.24 -9.81 -3.00
C PRO A 128 12.61 -11.29 -2.86
N ASP A 129 13.76 -11.58 -2.25
CA ASP A 129 14.23 -12.94 -2.03
C ASP A 129 13.26 -13.68 -1.09
N VAL A 130 12.96 -13.10 0.08
CA VAL A 130 12.00 -13.70 1.03
C VAL A 130 10.60 -13.87 0.42
N ARG A 131 10.15 -12.89 -0.37
CA ARG A 131 8.88 -12.95 -1.10
C ARG A 131 8.85 -14.11 -2.09
N GLY A 132 9.92 -14.27 -2.87
CA GLY A 132 10.09 -15.35 -3.85
C GLY A 132 10.09 -16.73 -3.21
N LEU A 133 10.54 -16.83 -1.95
CA LEU A 133 10.49 -18.05 -1.17
C LEU A 133 9.07 -18.46 -0.76
N GLY A 134 8.10 -17.55 -0.75
CA GLY A 134 6.68 -17.92 -0.58
C GLY A 134 6.26 -18.35 0.83
N TRP A 135 6.91 -17.83 1.88
CA TRP A 135 6.57 -18.07 3.29
C TRP A 135 5.12 -17.67 3.63
N ARG A 136 4.40 -18.56 4.32
CA ARG A 136 2.98 -18.35 4.70
C ARG A 136 2.65 -18.94 6.07
N ALA A 137 1.69 -18.34 6.77
CA ALA A 137 1.07 -18.91 7.96
C ALA A 137 -0.41 -19.25 7.70
N GLU A 138 -0.92 -20.26 8.39
CA GLU A 138 -2.36 -20.48 8.49
C GLU A 138 -2.96 -19.57 9.57
N ILE A 139 -3.92 -18.73 9.18
CA ILE A 139 -4.57 -17.78 10.08
C ILE A 139 -6.08 -18.04 10.08
N ASP A 140 -6.68 -18.03 11.26
CA ASP A 140 -8.13 -18.09 11.43
C ASP A 140 -8.73 -16.68 11.39
N LEU A 141 -9.56 -16.43 10.38
CA LEU A 141 -10.22 -15.15 10.17
C LEU A 141 -11.64 -15.08 10.75
N GLY A 142 -12.04 -16.05 11.59
CA GLY A 142 -13.39 -16.15 12.14
C GLY A 142 -14.46 -16.62 11.14
N ARG A 143 -14.05 -16.84 9.89
CA ARG A 143 -14.86 -17.40 8.78
C ARG A 143 -14.18 -18.59 8.11
N GLY A 144 -13.21 -19.19 8.82
CA GLY A 144 -12.36 -20.27 8.34
C GLY A 144 -10.88 -19.91 8.26
N LYS A 145 -10.07 -20.95 8.14
CA LYS A 145 -8.61 -20.90 8.02
C LYS A 145 -8.19 -20.45 6.62
N ARG A 146 -7.16 -19.63 6.53
CA ARG A 146 -6.56 -19.15 5.27
C ARG A 146 -5.04 -19.08 5.39
N LEU A 147 -4.35 -19.34 4.28
CA LEU A 147 -2.93 -19.08 4.17
C LEU A 147 -2.68 -17.59 3.91
N ALA A 148 -1.91 -16.95 4.78
CA ALA A 148 -1.50 -15.56 4.67
C ALA A 148 0.02 -15.48 4.47
N SER A 149 0.46 -14.74 3.46
CA SER A 149 1.87 -14.39 3.23
C SER A 149 2.39 -13.41 4.29
N LEU A 150 3.72 -13.26 4.39
CA LEU A 150 4.34 -12.33 5.35
C LEU A 150 3.79 -10.90 5.26
N GLY A 151 3.63 -10.35 4.05
CA GLY A 151 3.04 -9.02 3.86
C GLY A 151 1.59 -8.94 4.36
N GLN A 152 0.81 -10.01 4.20
CA GLN A 152 -0.56 -10.09 4.72
C GLN A 152 -0.56 -10.16 6.26
N LEU A 153 0.39 -10.88 6.85
CA LEU A 153 0.58 -10.91 8.31
C LEU A 153 0.92 -9.52 8.86
N MET A 154 1.76 -8.74 8.17
CA MET A 154 2.04 -7.33 8.54
C MET A 154 0.75 -6.49 8.62
N VAL A 155 -0.11 -6.56 7.59
CA VAL A 155 -1.37 -5.79 7.57
C VAL A 155 -2.34 -6.27 8.65
N LEU A 156 -2.41 -7.59 8.89
CA LEU A 156 -3.22 -8.15 9.98
C LEU A 156 -2.73 -7.69 11.35
N ALA A 157 -1.43 -7.56 11.56
CA ALA A 157 -0.86 -7.02 12.79
C ALA A 157 -1.35 -5.59 13.06
N VAL A 158 -1.33 -4.74 12.03
CA VAL A 158 -1.89 -3.38 12.10
C VAL A 158 -3.38 -3.41 12.41
N LYS A 159 -4.16 -4.25 11.71
CA LYS A 159 -5.60 -4.39 11.96
C LYS A 159 -5.89 -4.78 13.40
N THR A 160 -5.20 -5.78 13.93
CA THR A 160 -5.38 -6.23 15.30
C THR A 160 -4.95 -5.17 16.31
N ARG A 161 -3.91 -4.38 16.01
CA ARG A 161 -3.51 -3.23 16.83
C ARG A 161 -4.56 -2.11 16.81
N ALA A 162 -5.17 -1.83 15.66
CA ALA A 162 -6.26 -0.86 15.50
C ALA A 162 -7.54 -1.30 16.24
N LEU A 163 -7.91 -2.59 16.20
CA LEU A 163 -9.08 -3.12 16.93
C LEU A 163 -8.97 -2.94 18.45
N LYS A 164 -7.75 -2.98 18.99
CA LYS A 164 -7.47 -2.72 20.42
C LYS A 164 -7.44 -1.23 20.77
N ASP A 165 -7.36 -0.36 19.78
CA ASP A 165 -7.30 1.08 19.99
C ASP A 165 -8.71 1.65 20.11
N THR A 166 -8.97 2.43 21.16
CA THR A 166 -10.29 3.01 21.42
C THR A 166 -10.64 4.13 20.44
N HIS A 167 -9.65 4.81 19.85
CA HIS A 167 -9.85 5.94 18.96
C HIS A 167 -9.93 5.55 17.49
N ALA A 168 -9.29 4.44 17.10
CA ALA A 168 -9.31 3.95 15.73
C ALA A 168 -10.74 3.61 15.27
N LYS A 169 -11.22 4.33 14.25
CA LYS A 169 -12.53 4.12 13.63
C LYS A 169 -12.41 3.43 12.29
N LYS A 170 -11.39 3.78 11.49
CA LYS A 170 -11.19 3.24 10.15
C LYS A 170 -9.73 2.84 9.93
N LEU A 171 -9.54 1.75 9.20
CA LEU A 171 -8.24 1.30 8.72
C LEU A 171 -8.30 1.14 7.21
N PHE A 172 -7.47 1.88 6.50
CA PHE A 172 -7.32 1.79 5.06
C PHE A 172 -5.93 1.28 4.69
N VAL A 173 -5.85 0.44 3.67
CA VAL A 173 -4.62 0.22 2.91
C VAL A 173 -4.68 1.10 1.68
N TYR A 174 -3.60 1.83 1.43
CA TYR A 174 -3.49 2.74 0.31
C TYR A 174 -2.62 2.05 -0.74
N SER A 175 -3.26 1.42 -1.72
CA SER A 175 -2.62 0.41 -2.57
C SER A 175 -2.48 0.85 -4.02
N ARG A 176 -1.47 0.30 -4.68
CA ARG A 176 -1.14 0.55 -6.09
C ARG A 176 -1.76 -0.56 -6.95
N PRO A 177 -2.64 -0.29 -7.91
CA PRO A 177 -3.00 -1.28 -8.92
C PRO A 177 -1.74 -1.79 -9.62
N SER A 178 -1.52 -3.10 -9.61
CA SER A 178 -0.28 -3.71 -10.09
C SER A 178 -0.33 -4.11 -11.57
N ARG A 179 -1.52 -4.16 -12.16
CA ARG A 179 -1.71 -4.59 -13.56
C ARG A 179 -2.44 -3.59 -14.45
N LEU A 180 -2.75 -2.40 -13.93
CA LEU A 180 -3.57 -1.44 -14.66
C LEU A 180 -2.96 -1.07 -16.02
N ARG A 181 -1.64 -0.82 -16.07
CA ARG A 181 -0.93 -0.57 -17.34
C ARG A 181 -1.07 -1.75 -18.31
N ALA A 182 -0.58 -2.93 -17.92
CA ALA A 182 -0.52 -4.11 -18.78
C ALA A 182 -1.91 -4.50 -19.32
N GLU A 183 -2.93 -4.31 -18.50
CA GLU A 183 -4.30 -4.62 -18.87
C GLU A 183 -4.92 -3.58 -19.82
N LEU A 184 -4.58 -2.30 -19.66
CA LEU A 184 -4.96 -1.29 -20.66
C LEU A 184 -4.24 -1.55 -22.00
N GLU A 185 -2.94 -1.87 -21.99
CA GLU A 185 -2.19 -2.26 -23.19
C GLU A 185 -2.81 -3.50 -23.87
N ARG A 186 -3.31 -4.45 -23.08
CA ARG A 186 -4.04 -5.62 -23.58
C ARG A 186 -5.37 -5.25 -24.25
N ILE A 187 -6.15 -4.36 -23.65
CA ILE A 187 -7.46 -3.93 -24.17
C ILE A 187 -7.28 -3.10 -25.44
N THR A 188 -6.28 -2.21 -25.48
CA THR A 188 -5.98 -1.37 -26.65
C THR A 188 -5.23 -2.13 -27.74
N GLN A 189 -4.75 -3.35 -27.44
CA GLN A 189 -3.86 -4.15 -28.30
C GLN A 189 -2.58 -3.41 -28.69
N GLN A 190 -2.17 -2.43 -27.87
CA GLN A 190 -1.09 -1.50 -28.20
C GLN A 190 -0.26 -1.20 -26.96
N PRO A 191 1.07 -1.28 -27.03
CA PRO A 191 1.93 -0.94 -25.91
C PRO A 191 1.92 0.57 -25.68
N PHE A 192 1.88 1.00 -24.43
CA PHE A 192 2.08 2.39 -24.11
C PHE A 192 3.57 2.71 -24.12
N THR A 193 3.93 3.83 -24.73
CA THR A 193 5.29 4.37 -24.62
C THR A 193 5.29 5.61 -23.74
N PHE A 194 6.32 5.70 -22.91
CA PHE A 194 6.43 6.68 -21.85
C PHE A 194 7.60 7.61 -22.14
N ASN A 195 7.38 8.91 -22.16
CA ASN A 195 8.44 9.91 -22.29
C ASN A 195 8.37 10.91 -21.14
N ILE A 196 9.43 11.00 -20.34
CA ILE A 196 9.53 11.98 -19.26
C ILE A 196 10.08 13.29 -19.85
N SER A 197 9.24 14.32 -19.91
CA SER A 197 9.63 15.67 -20.34
C SER A 197 9.20 16.71 -19.31
N ASN A 198 10.11 17.58 -18.87
CA ASN A 198 9.82 18.74 -18.00
C ASN A 198 8.87 18.46 -16.81
N GLY A 199 9.08 17.35 -16.08
CA GLY A 199 8.23 16.98 -14.92
C GLY A 199 6.83 16.46 -15.28
N ARG A 200 6.59 16.13 -16.56
CA ARG A 200 5.41 15.45 -17.07
C ARG A 200 5.80 14.14 -17.73
N LEU A 201 4.99 13.12 -17.54
CA LEU A 201 5.13 11.87 -18.28
C LEU A 201 4.13 11.85 -19.42
N GLU A 202 4.61 11.86 -20.66
CA GLU A 202 3.80 11.62 -21.84
C GLU A 202 3.60 10.12 -22.01
N VAL A 203 2.33 9.69 -22.05
CA VAL A 203 1.93 8.33 -22.41
C VAL A 203 1.37 8.39 -23.82
N LYS A 204 2.12 7.86 -24.79
CA LYS A 204 1.66 7.81 -26.19
C LYS A 204 0.84 6.55 -26.40
N ASP A 205 -0.43 6.76 -26.75
CA ASP A 205 -1.30 5.78 -27.37
C ASP A 205 -1.32 6.07 -28.90
N PRO A 206 -1.29 5.06 -29.78
CA PRO A 206 -1.30 5.26 -31.23
C PRO A 206 -2.49 6.06 -31.76
N VAL A 207 -3.59 6.15 -31.00
CA VAL A 207 -4.78 6.94 -31.34
C VAL A 207 -4.78 8.29 -30.61
N ARG A 208 -4.22 8.38 -29.39
CA ARG A 208 -4.26 9.61 -28.55
C ARG A 208 -2.98 9.84 -27.74
N LYS A 209 -2.66 11.10 -27.46
CA LYS A 209 -1.61 11.45 -26.50
C LYS A 209 -2.21 11.69 -25.12
N TYR A 210 -1.60 11.13 -24.09
CA TYR A 210 -1.92 11.42 -22.70
C TYR A 210 -0.70 12.01 -21.99
N PHE A 211 -0.96 12.82 -20.97
CA PHE A 211 0.03 13.40 -20.08
C PHE A 211 -0.28 12.99 -18.66
N MET A 212 0.75 12.75 -17.87
CA MET A 212 0.66 12.53 -16.44
C MET A 212 1.47 13.61 -15.73
N ASN A 213 0.87 14.23 -14.72
CA ASN A 213 1.50 15.13 -13.78
C ASN A 213 1.00 14.79 -12.36
N GLU A 214 1.35 15.59 -11.37
CA GLU A 214 0.92 15.43 -9.97
C GLU A 214 -0.60 15.37 -9.78
N SER A 215 -1.38 15.87 -10.73
CA SER A 215 -2.85 15.83 -10.72
C SER A 215 -3.45 14.55 -11.32
N GLY A 216 -2.63 13.65 -11.89
CA GLY A 216 -3.06 12.40 -12.52
C GLY A 216 -2.75 12.30 -14.01
N ILE A 217 -3.38 11.35 -14.70
CA ILE A 217 -3.28 11.17 -16.16
C ILE A 217 -4.46 11.85 -16.85
N TYR A 218 -4.20 12.58 -17.93
CA TYR A 218 -5.18 13.30 -18.72
C TYR A 218 -4.85 13.30 -20.23
N PRO A 219 -5.85 13.43 -21.12
CA PRO A 219 -5.60 13.52 -22.57
C PRO A 219 -4.99 14.87 -22.97
N ALA A 220 -4.24 14.89 -24.07
CA ALA A 220 -3.75 16.13 -24.67
C ALA A 220 -4.90 17.07 -25.06
N GLY A 221 -4.85 18.32 -24.58
CA GLY A 221 -5.83 19.35 -24.93
C GLY A 221 -7.19 19.22 -24.25
N GLN A 222 -7.35 18.33 -23.26
CA GLN A 222 -8.57 18.20 -22.45
C GLN A 222 -8.26 18.39 -20.97
N PRO A 223 -9.21 18.90 -20.16
CA PRO A 223 -9.12 18.85 -18.71
C PRO A 223 -8.96 17.41 -18.23
N ALA A 224 -8.36 17.22 -17.05
CA ALA A 224 -8.04 15.90 -16.52
C ALA A 224 -9.24 14.97 -16.29
N ASP A 225 -10.44 15.53 -16.29
CA ASP A 225 -11.54 14.96 -15.53
C ASP A 225 -12.49 14.03 -16.30
N ASP A 226 -12.48 13.93 -17.64
CA ASP A 226 -13.69 13.34 -18.29
C ASP A 226 -13.56 11.92 -18.86
N LEU A 227 -12.44 11.54 -19.49
CA LEU A 227 -12.33 10.22 -20.14
C LEU A 227 -11.59 9.18 -19.27
N LEU A 228 -10.54 9.61 -18.57
CA LEU A 228 -9.72 8.74 -17.75
C LEU A 228 -10.27 8.59 -16.33
N LEU A 229 -10.94 9.60 -15.76
CA LEU A 229 -11.79 9.37 -14.58
C LEU A 229 -12.87 8.33 -14.88
N ARG A 230 -13.42 8.26 -16.10
CA ARG A 230 -14.36 7.21 -16.50
C ARG A 230 -13.71 5.83 -16.67
N ILE A 231 -12.48 5.74 -17.16
CA ILE A 231 -11.73 4.47 -17.24
C ILE A 231 -11.32 4.01 -15.83
N ALA A 232 -10.86 4.91 -14.98
CA ALA A 232 -10.53 4.64 -13.59
C ALA A 232 -11.78 4.26 -12.76
N ASP A 233 -12.89 4.97 -12.97
CA ASP A 233 -14.20 4.67 -12.39
C ASP A 233 -14.76 3.35 -12.93
N HIS A 234 -14.55 3.04 -14.22
CA HIS A 234 -14.86 1.73 -14.79
C HIS A 234 -14.05 0.62 -14.11
N TRP A 235 -12.73 0.77 -13.95
CA TRP A 235 -11.89 -0.16 -13.19
C TRP A 235 -12.31 -0.25 -11.71
N ALA A 236 -12.74 0.85 -11.11
CA ALA A 236 -13.35 0.91 -9.79
C ALA A 236 -14.75 0.24 -9.74
N LYS A 237 -15.38 -0.06 -10.88
CA LYS A 237 -16.70 -0.69 -10.96
C LYS A 237 -16.68 -2.13 -11.48
N ILE A 238 -15.57 -2.62 -12.02
CA ILE A 238 -15.45 -4.01 -12.53
C ILE A 238 -15.85 -5.01 -11.44
N GLU A 239 -16.88 -5.80 -11.70
CA GLU A 239 -17.48 -6.72 -10.72
C GLU A 239 -16.55 -7.89 -10.31
N ASN A 240 -15.57 -8.21 -11.16
CA ASN A 240 -14.71 -9.39 -11.02
C ASN A 240 -13.26 -9.08 -10.56
N LYS A 241 -13.08 -8.02 -9.76
CA LYS A 241 -11.75 -7.53 -9.28
C LYS A 241 -10.87 -8.60 -8.66
N ARG A 242 -11.49 -9.62 -8.04
CA ARG A 242 -10.80 -10.75 -7.41
C ARG A 242 -10.01 -11.60 -8.39
N ARG A 243 -10.33 -11.65 -9.68
CA ARG A 243 -9.60 -12.45 -10.66
C ARG A 243 -8.52 -11.67 -11.40
N VAL A 244 -8.61 -10.34 -11.44
CA VAL A 244 -7.85 -9.51 -12.38
C VAL A 244 -6.71 -8.74 -11.70
N GLU A 245 -6.89 -8.28 -10.46
CA GLU A 245 -5.92 -7.40 -9.80
C GLU A 245 -5.33 -8.03 -8.51
N PRO A 246 -4.03 -8.38 -8.50
CA PRO A 246 -3.34 -9.01 -7.38
C PRO A 246 -3.48 -8.28 -6.05
N VAL A 247 -3.56 -6.94 -6.05
CA VAL A 247 -3.75 -6.17 -4.82
C VAL A 247 -5.10 -6.46 -4.14
N TYR A 248 -6.18 -6.63 -4.91
CA TYR A 248 -7.46 -7.06 -4.33
C TYR A 248 -7.42 -8.49 -3.82
N GLN A 249 -6.69 -9.38 -4.48
CA GLN A 249 -6.51 -10.75 -3.97
C GLN A 249 -5.76 -10.74 -2.64
N PHE A 250 -4.68 -9.96 -2.58
CA PHE A 250 -3.86 -9.80 -1.38
C PHE A 250 -4.67 -9.27 -0.20
N HIS A 251 -5.42 -8.17 -0.37
CA HIS A 251 -6.14 -7.55 0.74
C HIS A 251 -7.55 -8.12 0.96
N GLY A 252 -8.29 -8.38 -0.12
CA GLY A 252 -9.67 -8.87 -0.07
C GLY A 252 -9.80 -10.27 0.53
N GLY A 253 -8.79 -11.13 0.33
CA GLY A 253 -8.71 -12.43 1.01
C GLY A 253 -8.73 -12.31 2.54
N LEU A 254 -8.23 -11.19 3.08
CA LEU A 254 -8.18 -10.88 4.51
C LEU A 254 -9.37 -10.05 5.01
N GLY A 255 -10.37 -9.83 4.15
CA GLY A 255 -11.59 -9.11 4.51
C GLY A 255 -11.51 -7.60 4.31
N ALA A 256 -10.53 -7.08 3.57
CA ALA A 256 -10.58 -5.72 3.09
C ALA A 256 -11.72 -5.55 2.07
N GLN A 257 -12.44 -4.44 2.17
CA GLN A 257 -13.48 -4.03 1.23
C GLN A 257 -12.95 -2.89 0.37
N PHE A 258 -13.16 -2.99 -0.92
CA PHE A 258 -12.80 -1.90 -1.80
C PHE A 258 -13.73 -0.71 -1.60
N ARG A 259 -13.17 0.51 -1.61
CA ARG A 259 -13.92 1.76 -1.54
C ARG A 259 -13.89 2.45 -2.91
N PRO A 260 -14.92 2.25 -3.76
CA PRO A 260 -14.95 2.82 -5.11
C PRO A 260 -14.98 4.35 -5.12
N ASP A 261 -15.49 4.94 -4.04
CA ASP A 261 -15.52 6.39 -3.78
C ASP A 261 -14.15 6.97 -3.39
N LEU A 262 -13.16 6.13 -3.09
CA LEU A 262 -11.83 6.51 -2.63
C LEU A 262 -10.74 6.00 -3.59
N VAL A 263 -10.87 6.39 -4.85
CA VAL A 263 -9.86 6.20 -5.90
C VAL A 263 -9.32 7.57 -6.29
N PHE A 264 -8.01 7.73 -6.22
CA PHE A 264 -7.39 9.03 -6.44
C PHE A 264 -6.36 8.97 -7.57
N PRO A 265 -6.33 9.99 -8.45
CA PRO A 265 -5.13 10.25 -9.21
C PRO A 265 -4.02 10.63 -8.23
N HIS A 266 -2.93 9.89 -8.31
CA HIS A 266 -1.75 9.97 -7.48
C HIS A 266 -0.62 10.75 -8.14
N GLY A 267 -0.65 10.87 -9.48
CA GLY A 267 0.14 11.83 -10.23
C GLY A 267 1.67 11.77 -10.08
N GLN A 268 2.21 10.79 -9.36
CA GLN A 268 3.63 10.52 -9.36
C GLN A 268 4.05 10.05 -10.75
N VAL A 269 4.75 10.93 -11.46
CA VAL A 269 5.24 10.71 -12.83
C VAL A 269 6.16 9.49 -12.97
N HIS A 270 6.63 8.93 -11.86
CA HIS A 270 7.46 7.73 -11.79
C HIS A 270 6.70 6.45 -11.40
N ASP A 271 5.37 6.50 -11.23
CA ASP A 271 4.57 5.29 -10.95
C ASP A 271 3.91 4.73 -12.21
N TRP A 272 4.73 4.00 -12.97
CA TRP A 272 4.39 3.54 -14.31
C TRP A 272 3.40 2.37 -14.30
N ASN A 273 3.47 1.50 -13.29
CA ASN A 273 2.62 0.31 -13.21
C ASN A 273 1.19 0.65 -12.80
N ALA A 274 1.05 1.62 -11.89
CA ALA A 274 -0.25 2.08 -11.44
C ALA A 274 -0.82 3.20 -12.33
N LEU A 275 -0.08 3.65 -13.35
CA LEU A 275 -0.47 4.79 -14.19
C LEU A 275 -0.87 6.01 -13.34
N GLY A 276 -0.12 6.26 -12.27
CA GLY A 276 -0.43 7.33 -11.34
C GLY A 276 -1.80 7.20 -10.65
N TYR A 277 -2.33 6.00 -10.40
CA TYR A 277 -3.55 5.77 -9.60
C TYR A 277 -3.28 5.14 -8.24
N ARG A 278 -4.19 5.38 -7.31
CA ARG A 278 -4.24 4.75 -5.98
C ARG A 278 -5.65 4.36 -5.61
N THR A 279 -5.75 3.24 -4.91
CA THR A 279 -7.01 2.69 -4.42
C THR A 279 -6.95 2.52 -2.93
N LEU A 280 -8.01 2.91 -2.23
CA LEU A 280 -8.17 2.57 -0.82
C LEU A 280 -8.99 1.28 -0.67
N LEU A 281 -8.51 0.38 0.17
CA LEU A 281 -9.30 -0.73 0.67
C LEU A 281 -9.43 -0.63 2.18
N GLU A 282 -10.65 -0.76 2.68
CA GLU A 282 -11.00 -0.62 4.08
C GLU A 282 -11.02 -1.97 4.77
N TYR A 283 -10.33 -2.08 5.90
CA TYR A 283 -10.53 -3.18 6.83
C TYR A 283 -11.55 -2.74 7.88
N LEU A 284 -12.70 -3.44 7.89
CA LEU A 284 -13.70 -3.21 8.93
C LEU A 284 -13.13 -3.49 10.31
N LEU A 285 -13.29 -2.51 11.20
CA LEU A 285 -12.94 -2.57 12.61
C LEU A 285 -14.20 -2.90 13.43
N GLN A 286 -14.83 -4.04 13.15
CA GLN A 286 -15.95 -4.54 13.95
C GLN A 286 -15.38 -5.24 15.20
N ARG A 287 -15.83 -4.81 16.38
CA ARG A 287 -15.45 -5.37 17.68
C ARG A 287 -16.39 -6.51 18.06
#